data_AF-A0A7C4G192-F1
#
_entry.id   AF-A0A7C4G192-F1
#
_cell.length_a   1.000
_cell.length_b   1.000
_cell.length_c   1.000
_cell.angle_alpha   90.00
_cell.angle_beta   90.00
_cell.angle_gamma   90.00
#
_symmetry.space_group_name_H-M   'P 1'
#
loop_
_entity.id
_entity.type
_entity.pdbx_description
1 polymer ?
#
loop_
_entity_poly.entity_id
_entity_poly.type
_entity_poly.pdbx_seq_one_letter_code
_entity_poly.pdbx_strand_id
1 'polypeptide(L)'
;MHGAAAQRAGVPGGRGKGGGRSQAPPQVPVFAPRPEPDMRRNNRLKTLGILILIAAVMSLATEAMVGAIEEITVAQGIDPASAVLVGGGGAAGLNAVAVGRRLGCRAVLMKGGHLPGPVVHDLLVEPSGVTRFESPRIDTRATHGTGCTFAAALTAALAIGIPLEDSVFIAKSFVQSALRGAMRIGRHSPLGWRAAGAGLD
;
A
#
# COMPACT_ATOMS: atom_id res chain seq x y z
N MET A 1 38.89 48.43 -32.31
CA MET A 1 39.12 49.14 -31.02
C MET A 1 39.31 48.08 -29.95
N HIS A 2 40.45 48.17 -29.26
CA HIS A 2 41.00 47.22 -28.30
C HIS A 2 40.22 47.20 -26.97
N GLY A 3 40.26 46.08 -26.26
CA GLY A 3 39.79 45.98 -24.87
C GLY A 3 40.05 44.61 -24.23
N ALA A 4 41.31 44.30 -23.95
CA ALA A 4 41.74 43.21 -23.09
C ALA A 4 41.84 43.69 -21.62
N ALA A 5 41.61 42.82 -20.64
CA ALA A 5 42.36 42.82 -19.36
C ALA A 5 41.96 41.62 -18.49
N ALA A 6 42.94 40.74 -18.26
CA ALA A 6 43.02 39.85 -17.10
C ALA A 6 43.71 40.60 -15.94
N GLN A 7 43.44 40.22 -14.68
CA GLN A 7 44.50 39.79 -13.72
C GLN A 7 43.98 39.53 -12.29
N ARG A 8 44.71 38.64 -11.62
CA ARG A 8 44.56 38.14 -10.25
C ARG A 8 45.36 38.97 -9.24
N ALA A 9 45.10 38.65 -7.96
CA ALA A 9 46.01 38.58 -6.82
C ALA A 9 46.04 39.77 -5.84
N GLY A 10 46.06 39.43 -4.54
CA GLY A 10 46.35 40.37 -3.46
C GLY A 10 45.98 39.85 -2.07
N VAL A 11 46.88 39.08 -1.44
CA VAL A 11 46.93 38.90 0.03
C VAL A 11 47.69 40.10 0.62
N PRO A 12 47.26 40.63 1.76
CA PRO A 12 48.20 40.90 2.86
C PRO A 12 47.57 40.51 4.21
N GLY A 13 48.24 40.19 5.30
CA GLY A 13 49.62 40.44 5.74
C GLY A 13 49.53 40.50 7.27
N GLY A 14 50.33 39.69 7.97
CA GLY A 14 50.31 39.61 9.43
C GLY A 14 50.89 40.84 10.12
N ARG A 15 50.47 41.08 11.37
CA ARG A 15 51.22 41.84 12.37
C ARG A 15 50.94 41.25 13.75
N GLY A 16 52.01 40.94 14.48
CA GLY A 16 51.95 40.32 15.80
C GLY A 16 52.19 41.29 16.97
N LYS A 17 52.23 40.64 18.14
CA LYS A 17 52.74 41.02 19.47
C LYS A 17 51.81 41.79 20.43
N GLY A 18 51.63 41.17 21.60
CA GLY A 18 51.16 41.80 22.83
C GLY A 18 51.04 40.74 23.94
N GLY A 19 52.14 40.48 24.67
CA GLY A 19 52.12 39.64 25.86
C GLY A 19 51.57 40.38 27.08
N GLY A 20 50.82 39.71 27.94
CA GLY A 20 50.31 40.31 29.18
C GLY A 20 49.51 39.36 30.09
N ARG A 21 50.20 38.81 31.09
CA ARG A 21 49.71 38.33 32.41
C ARG A 21 48.71 37.16 32.44
N SER A 22 49.25 35.97 32.75
CA SER A 22 48.49 34.76 33.13
C SER A 22 47.84 34.95 34.51
N GLN A 23 46.54 35.26 34.55
CA GLN A 23 45.69 34.95 35.72
C GLN A 23 45.07 33.57 35.49
N ALA A 24 45.21 32.67 36.46
CA ALA A 24 44.54 31.37 36.41
C ALA A 24 43.02 31.59 36.42
N PRO A 25 42.25 30.91 35.55
CA PRO A 25 40.81 31.08 35.49
C PRO A 25 40.14 30.57 36.77
N PRO A 26 39.01 31.17 37.21
CA PRO A 26 38.27 30.68 38.37
C PRO A 26 37.77 29.25 38.11
N GLN A 27 37.94 28.37 39.09
CA GLN A 27 37.52 26.97 38.96
C GLN A 27 35.99 26.88 38.97
N VAL A 28 35.43 26.43 37.86
CA VAL A 28 33.99 26.19 37.71
C VAL A 28 33.65 24.88 38.45
N PRO A 29 32.62 24.84 39.31
CA PRO A 29 32.27 23.60 40.02
C PRO A 29 31.89 22.51 39.01
N VAL A 30 32.58 21.37 39.10
CA VAL A 30 32.29 20.18 38.28
C VAL A 30 30.95 19.62 38.74
N PHE A 31 29.92 19.81 37.92
CA PHE A 31 28.62 19.16 38.12
C PHE A 31 28.78 17.67 37.82
N ALA A 32 28.46 16.80 38.78
CA ALA A 32 28.44 15.36 38.54
C ALA A 32 27.45 15.05 37.38
N PRO A 33 27.79 14.12 36.48
CA PRO A 33 26.88 13.73 35.40
C PRO A 33 25.57 13.25 36.02
N ARG A 34 24.45 13.86 35.63
CA ARG A 34 23.14 13.34 35.98
C ARG A 34 23.02 11.92 35.40
N PRO A 35 22.42 10.95 36.11
CA PRO A 35 22.19 9.63 35.54
C PRO A 35 21.41 9.79 34.24
N GLU A 36 21.92 9.22 33.15
CA GLU A 36 21.19 9.22 31.89
C GLU A 36 19.83 8.52 32.10
N PRO A 37 18.71 9.13 31.66
CA PRO A 37 17.42 8.48 31.76
C PRO A 37 17.46 7.18 30.95
N ASP A 38 17.09 6.05 31.57
CA ASP A 38 17.00 4.74 30.92
C ASP A 38 15.96 4.78 29.77
N MET A 39 16.44 5.09 28.56
CA MET A 39 15.63 5.19 27.34
C MET A 39 15.08 3.82 26.90
N ARG A 40 15.67 2.69 27.34
CA ARG A 40 15.29 1.36 26.83
C ARG A 40 13.95 0.88 27.41
N ARG A 41 13.66 1.22 28.67
CA ARG A 41 12.42 0.83 29.37
C ARG A 41 11.22 1.68 28.94
N ASN A 42 11.42 2.99 28.79
CA ASN A 42 10.39 3.92 28.30
C ASN A 42 10.01 3.70 26.84
N ASN A 43 10.94 3.24 25.99
CA ASN A 43 10.64 2.98 24.60
C ASN A 43 9.73 1.75 24.43
N ARG A 44 9.97 0.66 25.18
CA ARG A 44 9.10 -0.54 25.11
C ARG A 44 7.66 -0.27 25.53
N LEU A 45 7.43 0.47 26.62
CA LEU A 45 6.08 0.81 27.08
C LEU A 45 5.33 1.68 26.07
N LYS A 46 6.03 2.65 25.44
CA LYS A 46 5.46 3.45 24.35
C LYS A 46 5.15 2.60 23.11
N THR A 47 6.06 1.71 22.72
CA THR A 47 5.85 0.79 21.60
C THR A 47 4.68 -0.16 21.86
N LEU A 48 4.56 -0.74 23.07
CA LEU A 48 3.41 -1.57 23.45
C LEU A 48 2.10 -0.78 23.42
N GLY A 49 2.07 0.44 23.94
CA GLY A 49 0.89 1.30 23.88
C GLY A 49 0.45 1.61 22.44
N ILE A 50 1.40 1.87 21.54
CA ILE A 50 1.13 2.09 20.11
C ILE A 50 0.57 0.83 19.44
N LEU A 51 1.13 -0.35 19.74
CA LEU A 51 0.64 -1.61 19.16
C LEU A 51 -0.79 -1.93 19.60
N ILE A 52 -1.12 -1.71 20.87
CA ILE A 52 -2.48 -1.90 21.40
C ILE A 52 -3.45 -0.93 20.73
N LEU A 53 -3.06 0.33 20.57
CA LEU A 53 -3.87 1.32 19.87
C LEU A 53 -4.14 0.93 18.41
N ILE A 54 -3.10 0.48 17.69
CA ILE A 54 -3.25 0.00 16.31
C ILE A 54 -4.22 -1.19 16.26
N ALA A 55 -4.06 -2.17 17.15
CA ALA A 55 -4.93 -3.34 17.20
C ALA A 55 -6.39 -2.94 17.49
N ALA A 56 -6.62 -2.02 18.43
CA ALA A 56 -7.96 -1.53 18.76
C ALA A 56 -8.62 -0.78 17.59
N VAL A 57 -7.87 0.08 16.89
CA VAL A 57 -8.35 0.79 15.71
C VAL A 57 -8.70 -0.20 14.59
N MET A 58 -7.85 -1.20 14.36
CA MET A 58 -8.11 -2.25 13.36
C MET A 58 -9.34 -3.08 13.72
N SER A 59 -9.51 -3.47 14.97
CA SER A 59 -10.71 -4.18 15.44
C SER A 59 -11.97 -3.33 15.25
N LEU A 60 -11.95 -2.06 15.66
CA LEU A 60 -13.09 -1.17 15.49
C LEU A 60 -13.45 -0.95 14.02
N ALA A 61 -12.44 -0.74 13.16
CA ALA A 61 -12.64 -0.61 11.72
C ALA A 61 -13.22 -1.90 11.12
N THR A 62 -12.77 -3.07 11.59
CA THR A 62 -13.31 -4.38 11.17
C THR A 62 -14.78 -4.50 11.52
N GLU A 63 -15.15 -4.26 12.78
CA GLU A 63 -16.54 -4.38 13.22
C GLU A 63 -17.45 -3.37 12.50
N ALA A 64 -16.98 -2.14 12.27
CA ALA A 64 -17.73 -1.15 11.50
C ALA A 64 -17.97 -1.58 10.04
N MET A 65 -16.95 -2.16 9.38
CA MET A 65 -17.08 -2.67 8.01
C MET A 65 -17.98 -3.91 7.95
N VAL A 66 -17.86 -4.82 8.91
CA VAL A 66 -18.72 -6.01 9.01
C VAL A 66 -20.17 -5.61 9.20
N GLY A 67 -20.46 -4.71 10.15
CA GLY A 67 -21.82 -4.22 10.38
C GLY A 67 -22.43 -3.56 9.14
N ALA A 68 -21.65 -2.77 8.40
CA ALA A 68 -22.11 -2.18 7.14
C ALA A 68 -22.40 -3.23 6.05
N ILE A 69 -21.58 -4.29 5.97
CA ILE A 69 -21.79 -5.38 5.02
C ILE A 69 -23.03 -6.19 5.41
N GLU A 70 -23.22 -6.48 6.70
CA GLU A 70 -24.40 -7.18 7.21
C GLU A 70 -25.69 -6.39 6.92
N GLU A 71 -25.70 -5.09 7.22
CA GLU A 71 -26.89 -4.24 7.03
C GLU A 71 -27.34 -4.14 5.57
N ILE A 72 -26.41 -4.19 4.60
CA ILE A 72 -26.74 -4.11 3.18
C ILE A 72 -26.94 -5.50 2.57
N THR A 73 -25.97 -6.40 2.77
CA THR A 73 -25.86 -7.67 2.05
C THR A 73 -26.80 -8.72 2.65
N VAL A 74 -26.81 -8.85 3.98
CA VAL A 74 -27.68 -9.82 4.66
C VAL A 74 -29.13 -9.35 4.61
N ALA A 75 -29.39 -8.04 4.69
CA ALA A 75 -30.74 -7.49 4.50
C ALA A 75 -31.29 -7.74 3.08
N GLN A 76 -30.42 -7.84 2.07
CA GLN A 76 -30.78 -8.27 0.72
C GLN A 76 -30.91 -9.80 0.57
N GLY A 77 -30.76 -10.56 1.66
CA GLY A 77 -30.87 -12.02 1.68
C GLY A 77 -29.62 -12.73 1.14
N ILE A 78 -28.49 -12.03 0.99
CA ILE A 78 -27.24 -12.61 0.51
C ILE A 78 -26.42 -13.07 1.72
N ASP A 79 -26.13 -14.38 1.78
CA ASP A 79 -25.26 -14.94 2.81
C ASP A 79 -23.77 -14.74 2.43
N PRO A 80 -23.01 -13.91 3.18
CA PRO A 80 -21.59 -13.67 2.88
C PRO A 80 -20.72 -14.92 3.06
N ALA A 81 -21.15 -15.94 3.80
CA ALA A 81 -20.40 -17.18 3.95
C ALA A 81 -20.31 -17.97 2.63
N SER A 82 -21.33 -17.84 1.78
CA SER A 82 -21.36 -18.43 0.43
C SER A 82 -20.54 -17.65 -0.60
N ALA A 83 -20.07 -16.45 -0.26
CA ALA A 83 -19.43 -15.53 -1.17
C ALA A 83 -17.89 -15.60 -1.15
N VAL A 84 -17.28 -15.05 -2.20
CA VAL A 84 -15.85 -14.71 -2.25
C VAL A 84 -15.73 -13.21 -2.05
N LEU A 85 -15.08 -12.79 -0.97
CA LEU A 85 -14.87 -11.37 -0.69
C LEU A 85 -13.67 -10.86 -1.51
N VAL A 86 -13.90 -9.89 -2.40
CA VAL A 86 -12.83 -9.28 -3.21
C VAL A 86 -12.45 -7.92 -2.64
N GLY A 87 -11.24 -7.81 -2.11
CA GLY A 87 -10.64 -6.58 -1.61
C GLY A 87 -9.69 -5.93 -2.62
N GLY A 88 -9.77 -4.61 -2.75
CA GLY A 88 -8.78 -3.83 -3.50
C GLY A 88 -7.45 -3.68 -2.75
N GLY A 89 -6.36 -3.50 -3.48
CA GLY A 89 -5.03 -3.26 -2.88
C GLY A 89 -4.92 -1.88 -2.24
N GLY A 90 -4.07 -1.75 -1.23
CA GLY A 90 -3.86 -0.52 -0.45
C GLY A 90 -4.25 -0.69 1.02
N ALA A 91 -4.35 0.41 1.77
CA ALA A 91 -4.67 0.38 3.20
C ALA A 91 -6.00 -0.31 3.52
N ALA A 92 -6.99 -0.23 2.61
CA ALA A 92 -8.28 -0.90 2.75
C ALA A 92 -8.18 -2.44 2.60
N GLY A 93 -7.26 -2.92 1.77
CA GLY A 93 -7.04 -4.36 1.55
C GLY A 93 -6.44 -5.08 2.76
N LEU A 94 -5.69 -4.36 3.60
CA LEU A 94 -5.06 -4.92 4.82
C LEU A 94 -6.09 -5.54 5.77
N ASN A 95 -7.31 -4.98 5.82
CA ASN A 95 -8.35 -5.47 6.70
C ASN A 95 -9.31 -6.46 6.05
N ALA A 96 -9.21 -6.70 4.74
CA ALA A 96 -10.16 -7.52 4.00
C ALA A 96 -10.19 -8.97 4.51
N VAL A 97 -9.04 -9.51 4.95
CA VAL A 97 -8.97 -10.87 5.53
C VAL A 97 -9.68 -10.93 6.87
N ALA A 98 -9.51 -9.92 7.73
CA ALA A 98 -10.17 -9.87 9.03
C ALA A 98 -11.69 -9.73 8.87
N VAL A 99 -12.13 -8.85 7.97
CA VAL A 99 -13.55 -8.67 7.61
C VAL A 99 -14.14 -9.97 7.04
N GLY A 100 -13.48 -10.57 6.05
CA GLY A 100 -13.96 -11.82 5.44
C GLY A 100 -14.03 -12.98 6.43
N ARG A 101 -13.07 -13.10 7.34
CA ARG A 101 -13.12 -14.09 8.43
C ARG A 101 -14.29 -13.86 9.37
N ARG A 102 -14.55 -12.59 9.73
CA ARG A 102 -15.65 -12.23 10.63
C ARG A 102 -17.02 -12.53 10.02
N LEU A 103 -17.15 -12.30 8.70
CA LEU A 103 -18.34 -12.61 7.91
C LEU A 103 -18.47 -14.09 7.53
N GLY A 104 -17.48 -14.93 7.84
CA GLY A 104 -17.47 -16.35 7.49
C GLY A 104 -17.28 -16.64 6.00
N CYS A 105 -16.77 -15.69 5.20
CA CYS A 105 -16.57 -15.85 3.77
C CYS A 105 -15.71 -17.08 3.46
N ARG A 106 -16.12 -17.86 2.44
CA ARG A 106 -15.39 -19.05 1.98
C ARG A 106 -13.94 -18.74 1.59
N ALA A 107 -13.73 -17.60 0.93
CA ALA A 107 -12.42 -17.14 0.50
C ALA A 107 -12.35 -15.61 0.45
N VAL A 108 -11.14 -15.07 0.60
CA VAL A 108 -10.85 -13.64 0.45
C VAL A 108 -9.80 -13.45 -0.64
N LEU A 109 -10.12 -12.66 -1.66
CA LEU A 109 -9.18 -12.31 -2.72
C LEU A 109 -8.71 -10.86 -2.56
N MET A 110 -7.41 -10.67 -2.35
CA MET A 110 -6.78 -9.35 -2.26
C MET A 110 -6.07 -9.01 -3.57
N LYS A 111 -6.51 -7.95 -4.27
CA LYS A 111 -5.84 -7.47 -5.48
C LYS A 111 -4.63 -6.58 -5.19
N GLY A 112 -3.49 -6.79 -5.84
CA GLY A 112 -2.28 -5.99 -5.67
C GLY A 112 -2.16 -4.76 -6.57
N GLY A 113 -3.19 -4.42 -7.35
CA GLY A 113 -3.11 -3.41 -8.42
C GLY A 113 -2.54 -2.04 -8.01
N HIS A 114 -2.73 -1.64 -6.74
CA HIS A 114 -2.25 -0.37 -6.16
C HIS A 114 -0.83 -0.44 -5.57
N LEU A 115 -0.23 -1.62 -5.45
CA LEU A 115 1.13 -1.77 -4.93
C LEU A 115 2.18 -1.37 -5.99
N PRO A 116 3.30 -0.74 -5.62
CA PRO A 116 4.34 -0.39 -6.59
C PRO A 116 5.04 -1.64 -7.16
N GLY A 117 5.73 -1.47 -8.29
CA GLY A 117 6.57 -2.50 -8.89
C GLY A 117 6.07 -3.03 -10.24
N PRO A 118 6.92 -3.77 -10.96
CA PRO A 118 6.65 -4.23 -12.32
C PRO A 118 5.67 -5.41 -12.39
N VAL A 119 5.40 -6.06 -11.25
CA VAL A 119 4.50 -7.22 -11.16
C VAL A 119 3.35 -6.90 -10.21
N VAL A 120 2.15 -7.31 -10.58
CA VAL A 120 0.94 -7.20 -9.76
C VAL A 120 0.64 -8.55 -9.12
N HIS A 121 0.69 -8.60 -7.80
CA HIS A 121 0.42 -9.80 -7.00
C HIS A 121 -1.00 -9.75 -6.42
N ASP A 122 -1.84 -10.68 -6.83
CA ASP A 122 -3.14 -10.91 -6.18
C ASP A 122 -3.03 -12.15 -5.29
N LEU A 123 -3.66 -12.13 -4.11
CA LEU A 123 -3.61 -13.21 -3.14
C LEU A 123 -5.01 -13.75 -2.89
N LEU A 124 -5.23 -15.02 -3.17
CA LEU A 124 -6.41 -15.76 -2.74
C LEU A 124 -6.10 -16.40 -1.39
N VAL A 125 -6.89 -16.08 -0.38
CA VAL A 125 -6.75 -16.59 0.99
C VAL A 125 -7.95 -17.47 1.29
N GLU A 126 -7.64 -18.73 1.58
CA GLU A 126 -8.60 -19.77 1.96
C GLU A 126 -8.19 -20.39 3.30
N PRO A 127 -9.08 -21.12 3.97
CA PRO A 127 -8.72 -21.87 5.19
C PRO A 127 -7.57 -22.86 4.95
N SER A 128 -7.45 -23.40 3.74
CA SER A 128 -6.40 -24.35 3.32
C SER A 128 -5.04 -23.71 3.06
N GLY A 129 -4.98 -22.40 2.79
CA GLY A 129 -3.72 -21.74 2.45
C GLY A 129 -3.89 -20.43 1.70
N VAL A 130 -2.78 -20.00 1.09
CA VAL A 130 -2.72 -18.76 0.30
C VAL A 130 -2.16 -19.07 -1.08
N THR A 131 -2.92 -18.76 -2.13
CA THR A 131 -2.52 -18.90 -3.53
C THR A 131 -2.19 -17.52 -4.11
N ARG A 132 -1.04 -17.40 -4.77
CA ARG A 132 -0.54 -16.13 -5.35
C ARG A 132 -0.71 -16.13 -6.86
N PHE A 133 -1.33 -15.07 -7.39
CA PHE A 133 -1.51 -14.86 -8.82
C PHE A 133 -0.70 -13.66 -9.29
N GLU A 134 0.07 -13.84 -10.36
CA GLU A 134 0.98 -12.80 -10.87
C GLU A 134 0.59 -12.35 -12.27
N SER A 135 0.81 -11.07 -12.56
CA SER A 135 0.72 -10.55 -13.91
C SER A 135 1.65 -9.34 -14.06
N PRO A 136 2.18 -9.08 -15.27
CA PRO A 136 2.94 -7.86 -15.52
C PRO A 136 2.05 -6.63 -15.28
N ARG A 137 2.66 -5.57 -14.75
CA ARG A 137 2.02 -4.25 -14.68
C ARG A 137 1.94 -3.68 -16.09
N ILE A 138 0.74 -3.28 -16.49
CA ILE A 138 0.51 -2.54 -17.73
C ILE A 138 0.56 -1.05 -17.39
N ASP A 139 1.47 -0.30 -18.02
CA ASP A 139 1.54 1.15 -17.86
C ASP A 139 0.41 1.82 -18.66
N THR A 140 -0.64 2.21 -17.95
CA THR A 140 -1.81 2.85 -18.54
C THR A 140 -2.53 3.73 -17.51
N ARG A 141 -3.22 4.76 -18.00
CA ARG A 141 -4.13 5.59 -17.18
C ARG A 141 -5.53 5.00 -17.09
N ALA A 142 -5.82 3.96 -17.87
CA ALA A 142 -7.11 3.26 -17.93
C ALA A 142 -7.32 2.28 -16.76
N THR A 143 -7.12 2.73 -15.51
CA THR A 143 -7.16 1.87 -14.32
C THR A 143 -8.53 1.87 -13.62
N HIS A 144 -9.41 2.80 -14.01
CA HIS A 144 -10.78 2.88 -13.51
C HIS A 144 -11.59 1.68 -14.01
N GLY A 145 -12.43 1.12 -13.14
CA GLY A 145 -13.28 -0.03 -13.46
C GLY A 145 -12.57 -1.39 -13.38
N THR A 146 -11.25 -1.45 -13.17
CA THR A 146 -10.52 -2.73 -13.06
C THR A 146 -10.96 -3.60 -11.88
N GLY A 147 -11.56 -3.01 -10.83
CA GLY A 147 -12.19 -3.74 -9.73
C GLY A 147 -13.50 -4.38 -10.16
N CYS A 148 -14.44 -3.58 -10.67
CA CYS A 148 -15.75 -4.06 -11.11
C CYS A 148 -15.64 -5.07 -12.26
N THR A 149 -14.77 -4.83 -13.24
CA THR A 149 -14.52 -5.76 -14.34
C THR A 149 -13.93 -7.07 -13.86
N PHE A 150 -13.02 -7.03 -12.88
CA PHE A 150 -12.47 -8.23 -12.27
C PHE A 150 -13.56 -9.04 -11.56
N ALA A 151 -14.36 -8.38 -10.70
CA ALA A 151 -15.42 -9.04 -9.96
C ALA A 151 -16.47 -9.65 -10.90
N ALA A 152 -16.87 -8.93 -11.95
CA ALA A 152 -17.81 -9.43 -12.95
C ALA A 152 -17.28 -10.67 -13.69
N ALA A 153 -16.01 -10.67 -14.12
CA ALA A 153 -15.40 -11.81 -14.78
C ALA A 153 -15.26 -13.03 -13.85
N LEU A 154 -14.89 -12.79 -12.58
CA LEU A 154 -14.82 -13.84 -11.56
C LEU A 154 -16.20 -14.46 -11.32
N THR A 155 -17.23 -13.63 -11.13
CA THR A 155 -18.61 -14.08 -10.94
C THR A 155 -19.12 -14.88 -12.14
N ALA A 156 -18.82 -14.43 -13.37
CA ALA A 156 -19.22 -15.13 -14.58
C ALA A 156 -18.60 -16.54 -14.67
N ALA A 157 -17.29 -16.67 -14.39
CA ALA A 157 -16.60 -17.96 -14.39
C ALA A 157 -17.13 -18.91 -13.30
N LEU A 158 -17.36 -18.39 -12.09
CA LEU A 158 -17.96 -19.18 -10.99
C LEU A 158 -19.39 -19.64 -11.32
N ALA A 159 -20.20 -18.79 -11.97
CA ALA A 159 -21.58 -19.10 -12.31
C ALA A 159 -21.71 -20.26 -13.32
N ILE A 160 -20.69 -20.48 -14.16
CA ILE A 160 -20.64 -21.61 -15.09
C ILE A 160 -19.87 -22.83 -14.53
N GLY A 161 -19.57 -22.83 -13.23
CA GLY A 161 -19.00 -23.98 -12.51
C GLY A 161 -17.48 -24.12 -12.60
N ILE A 162 -16.75 -23.08 -13.04
CA ILE A 162 -15.29 -23.11 -13.05
C ILE A 162 -14.77 -23.06 -11.60
N PRO A 163 -13.74 -23.87 -11.24
CA PRO A 163 -13.12 -23.82 -9.92
C PRO A 163 -12.63 -22.41 -9.54
N LEU A 164 -12.54 -22.12 -8.24
CA LEU A 164 -12.26 -20.77 -7.75
C LEU A 164 -10.89 -20.25 -8.23
N GLU A 165 -9.83 -21.04 -8.11
CA GLU A 165 -8.48 -20.65 -8.55
C GLU A 165 -8.44 -20.34 -10.05
N ASP A 166 -9.05 -21.21 -10.87
CA ASP A 166 -9.15 -21.03 -12.31
C ASP A 166 -9.99 -19.80 -12.67
N SER A 167 -11.08 -19.55 -11.93
CA SER A 167 -11.93 -18.38 -12.11
C SER A 167 -11.18 -17.08 -11.80
N VAL A 168 -10.31 -17.08 -10.78
CA VAL A 168 -9.42 -15.96 -10.46
C VAL A 168 -8.41 -15.73 -11.59
N PHE A 169 -7.83 -16.81 -12.13
CA PHE A 169 -6.91 -16.72 -13.27
C PHE A 169 -7.59 -16.14 -14.53
N ILE A 170 -8.81 -16.59 -14.85
CA ILE A 170 -9.61 -16.08 -15.97
C ILE A 170 -9.91 -14.60 -15.78
N ALA A 171 -10.41 -14.21 -14.61
CA ALA A 171 -10.73 -12.82 -14.30
C ALA A 171 -9.51 -11.89 -14.41
N LYS A 172 -8.35 -12.35 -13.93
CA LYS A 172 -7.08 -11.60 -14.03
C LYS A 172 -6.64 -11.46 -15.49
N SER A 173 -6.74 -12.53 -16.28
CA SER A 173 -6.41 -12.54 -17.71
C SER A 173 -7.33 -11.62 -18.50
N PHE A 174 -8.64 -11.64 -18.20
CA PHE A 174 -9.62 -10.74 -18.81
C PHE A 174 -9.26 -9.27 -18.55
N VAL A 175 -8.96 -8.91 -17.30
CA VAL A 175 -8.55 -7.54 -16.96
C VAL A 175 -7.23 -7.15 -17.62
N GLN A 176 -6.27 -8.06 -17.71
CA GLN A 176 -5.01 -7.82 -18.44
C GLN A 176 -5.26 -7.50 -19.91
N SER A 177 -6.08 -8.30 -20.59
CA SER A 177 -6.45 -8.04 -21.99
C SER A 177 -7.24 -6.74 -22.14
N ALA A 178 -8.15 -6.44 -21.21
CA ALA A 178 -8.92 -5.20 -21.23
C ALA A 178 -8.06 -3.96 -21.01
N LEU A 179 -7.02 -4.05 -20.18
CA LEU A 179 -6.04 -2.98 -19.97
C LEU A 179 -5.16 -2.77 -21.20
N ARG A 180 -4.75 -3.84 -21.91
CA ARG A 180 -3.99 -3.74 -23.17
C ARG A 180 -4.81 -3.13 -24.30
N GLY A 181 -6.09 -3.49 -24.38
CA GLY A 181 -7.02 -2.97 -25.39
C GLY A 181 -7.62 -1.61 -25.05
N ALA A 182 -7.24 -0.98 -23.93
CA ALA A 182 -7.83 0.27 -23.49
C ALA A 182 -7.54 1.41 -24.48
N MET A 183 -8.58 2.14 -24.86
CA MET A 183 -8.50 3.28 -25.77
C MET A 183 -8.77 4.57 -25.02
N ARG A 184 -8.06 5.63 -25.37
CA ARG A 184 -8.33 6.97 -24.83
C ARG A 184 -9.52 7.60 -25.56
N ILE A 185 -10.59 7.90 -24.82
CA ILE A 185 -11.77 8.63 -25.32
C ILE A 185 -11.85 9.96 -24.56
N GLY A 186 -11.45 11.06 -25.23
CA GLY A 186 -11.38 12.38 -24.61
C GLY A 186 -10.39 12.43 -23.43
N ARG A 187 -10.87 12.85 -22.25
CA ARG A 187 -10.12 12.85 -20.97
C ARG A 187 -10.25 11.54 -20.19
N HIS A 188 -11.10 10.62 -20.62
CA HIS A 188 -11.30 9.33 -19.98
C HIS A 188 -10.58 8.23 -20.75
N SER A 189 -10.31 7.12 -20.08
CA SER A 189 -9.68 5.94 -20.70
C SER A 189 -10.40 4.71 -20.18
N PRO A 190 -11.54 4.32 -20.79
CA PRO A 190 -12.25 3.11 -20.41
C PRO A 190 -11.44 1.86 -20.76
N LEU A 191 -11.72 0.77 -20.04
CA LEU A 191 -11.15 -0.55 -20.34
C LEU A 191 -11.62 -1.06 -21.70
N GLY A 192 -10.71 -1.67 -22.46
CA GLY A 192 -10.97 -2.27 -23.77
C GLY A 192 -11.57 -3.67 -23.68
N TRP A 193 -12.73 -3.82 -23.03
CA TRP A 193 -13.36 -5.13 -22.78
C TRP A 193 -13.59 -5.96 -24.06
N ARG A 194 -13.79 -5.32 -25.22
CA ARG A 194 -13.92 -6.02 -26.51
C ARG A 194 -12.69 -6.86 -26.88
N ALA A 195 -11.49 -6.36 -26.57
CA ALA A 195 -10.25 -7.09 -26.79
C ALA A 195 -10.06 -8.23 -25.77
N ALA A 196 -10.76 -8.18 -24.64
CA ALA A 196 -10.67 -9.19 -23.58
C ALA A 196 -11.53 -10.43 -23.84
N GLY A 197 -12.63 -10.29 -24.58
CA GLY A 197 -13.47 -11.44 -24.98
C GLY A 197 -12.90 -12.28 -26.13
N ALA A 198 -12.06 -11.70 -26.99
CA ALA A 198 -11.58 -12.33 -28.23
C ALA A 198 -10.44 -13.37 -28.04
N GLY A 199 -10.11 -13.73 -26.79
CA GLY A 199 -9.03 -14.68 -26.47
C GLY A 199 -9.44 -15.76 -25.49
N LEU A 200 -10.75 -15.99 -25.32
CA LEU A 200 -11.34 -17.01 -24.44
C LEU A 200 -12.02 -18.16 -25.22
N ASP A 201 -11.76 -18.24 -26.52
CA ASP A 201 -12.29 -19.25 -27.45
C ASP A 201 -11.46 -20.55 -27.43
#